data_AF-A0A7W1SFQ1-F1
#
_entry.id   AF-A0A7W1SFQ1-F1
#
_cell.length_a   1.000
_cell.length_b   1.000
_cell.length_c   1.000
_cell.angle_alpha   90.00
_cell.angle_beta   90.00
_cell.angle_gamma   90.00
#
_symmetry.space_group_name_H-M   'P 1'
#
loop_
_entity.id
_entity.type
_entity.pdbx_description
1 polymer ?
#
loop_
_entity_poly.entity_id
_entity_poly.type
_entity_poly.pdbx_seq_one_letter_code
_entity_poly.pdbx_strand_id
1 'polypeptide(L)'
;MKKLSQVMCIAAVGLVSVGLAAQGSDPQQRTPQDKKPMQGEMQHAKGTMKAEQVIATWKPAPKMAAEAMIKKYGEPAEVTHMRIIWHDNGPWKYTEVVNKEIEHNFPIPHKDAMHQAVNYNVDPSKADEILQFDGSIILNRTAGMIGAICDKEPANFLAVNLAHEVTTGKKSVDEARKQYAMSIETLMKEKKMDKYTSGLIFDPPAKAGFADEPFGPMSTTGKK
;
A
#
# COMPACT_ATOMS: atom_id res chain seq x y z
N MET A 1 14.29 27.03 -36.11
CA MET A 1 13.74 26.74 -37.46
C MET A 1 12.72 25.63 -37.33
N LYS A 2 11.49 25.87 -37.77
CA LYS A 2 10.37 24.91 -37.86
C LYS A 2 10.64 23.89 -38.97
N LYS A 3 10.12 22.66 -38.84
CA LYS A 3 9.39 21.88 -39.88
C LYS A 3 8.92 20.56 -39.24
N LEU A 4 7.62 20.39 -38.97
CA LEU A 4 6.49 20.00 -39.83
C LEU A 4 6.51 18.54 -40.32
N SER A 5 5.45 17.86 -39.91
CA SER A 5 4.92 16.55 -40.31
C SER A 5 4.72 16.38 -41.82
N GLN A 6 4.80 15.13 -42.32
CA GLN A 6 3.94 14.70 -43.42
C GLN A 6 3.65 13.19 -43.43
N VAL A 7 2.37 12.92 -43.66
CA VAL A 7 1.62 11.67 -43.82
C VAL A 7 1.97 10.96 -45.14
N MET A 8 1.83 9.63 -45.19
CA MET A 8 1.37 9.00 -46.44
C MET A 8 0.57 7.71 -46.20
N CYS A 9 -0.75 7.80 -46.40
CA CYS A 9 -1.62 6.66 -46.68
C CYS A 9 -1.53 6.32 -48.17
N ILE A 10 -1.51 5.03 -48.52
CA ILE A 10 -1.87 4.58 -49.86
C ILE A 10 -2.94 3.49 -49.71
N ALA A 11 -4.14 3.82 -50.17
CA ALA A 11 -5.21 2.89 -50.46
C ALA A 11 -5.03 2.35 -51.89
N ALA A 12 -5.34 1.06 -52.09
CA ALA A 12 -5.57 0.51 -53.42
C ALA A 12 -6.98 -0.07 -53.46
N VAL A 13 -7.76 0.47 -54.40
CA VAL A 13 -9.13 0.12 -54.74
C VAL A 13 -9.11 -0.99 -55.80
N GLY A 14 -9.99 -1.98 -55.65
CA GLY A 14 -10.35 -2.95 -56.70
C GLY A 14 -11.87 -3.19 -56.68
N LEU A 15 -12.51 -2.92 -57.81
CA LEU A 15 -13.96 -2.78 -58.01
C LEU A 15 -14.76 -4.09 -58.13
N VAL A 16 -15.97 -4.04 -57.55
CA VAL A 16 -17.31 -4.37 -58.08
C VAL A 16 -17.60 -5.75 -58.70
N SER A 17 -18.57 -6.44 -58.12
CA SER A 17 -19.76 -6.90 -58.86
C SER A 17 -20.99 -7.01 -57.95
N VAL A 18 -22.13 -6.59 -58.50
CA VAL A 18 -23.46 -6.50 -57.89
C VAL A 18 -24.20 -7.82 -58.09
N GLY A 19 -24.95 -8.25 -57.08
CA GLY A 19 -25.91 -9.36 -57.19
C GLY A 19 -26.91 -9.33 -56.03
N LEU A 20 -28.10 -8.79 -56.31
CA LEU A 20 -29.24 -8.76 -55.40
C LEU A 20 -30.14 -9.97 -55.72
N ALA A 21 -30.41 -10.84 -54.74
CA ALA A 21 -31.65 -11.65 -54.71
C ALA A 21 -31.83 -12.29 -53.32
N ALA A 22 -32.97 -12.00 -52.71
CA ALA A 22 -33.48 -12.66 -51.52
C ALA A 22 -34.14 -14.00 -51.87
N GLN A 23 -34.11 -14.99 -50.97
CA GLN A 23 -35.28 -15.73 -50.47
C GLN A 23 -34.88 -16.99 -49.68
N GLY A 24 -35.38 -17.07 -48.44
CA GLY A 24 -36.01 -18.23 -47.80
C GLY A 24 -35.31 -19.59 -47.74
N SER A 25 -34.98 -20.04 -46.53
CA SER A 25 -35.42 -21.36 -46.02
C SER A 25 -35.12 -21.46 -44.51
N ASP A 26 -36.17 -21.74 -43.75
CA ASP A 26 -36.17 -22.09 -42.32
C ASP A 26 -35.91 -23.62 -42.17
N PRO A 27 -35.97 -24.21 -40.96
CA PRO A 27 -34.82 -24.70 -40.20
C PRO A 27 -34.81 -26.23 -40.09
N GLN A 28 -33.64 -26.86 -39.90
CA GLN A 28 -33.44 -28.02 -38.98
C GLN A 28 -32.08 -28.70 -39.21
N GLN A 29 -31.60 -29.30 -38.11
CA GLN A 29 -30.49 -30.24 -37.99
C GLN A 29 -29.08 -29.65 -37.95
N ARG A 30 -28.69 -29.18 -36.75
CA ARG A 30 -27.33 -29.41 -36.25
C ARG A 30 -27.41 -30.41 -35.10
N THR A 31 -26.72 -31.53 -35.27
CA THR A 31 -26.52 -32.57 -34.26
C THR A 31 -25.74 -32.05 -33.05
N PRO A 32 -26.00 -32.51 -31.82
CA PRO A 32 -25.24 -32.12 -30.64
C PRO A 32 -23.84 -32.74 -30.69
N GLN A 33 -22.79 -31.91 -30.68
CA GLN A 33 -21.44 -32.39 -30.39
C GLN A 33 -21.30 -32.64 -28.88
N ASP A 34 -20.91 -33.86 -28.56
CA ASP A 34 -20.53 -34.36 -27.23
C ASP A 34 -19.51 -33.42 -26.55
N LYS A 35 -19.97 -32.69 -25.52
CA LYS A 35 -19.08 -32.04 -24.56
C LYS A 35 -18.68 -33.05 -23.50
N LYS A 36 -17.55 -33.72 -23.71
CA LYS A 36 -16.87 -34.47 -22.64
C LYS A 36 -16.37 -33.45 -21.59
N PRO A 37 -16.71 -33.58 -20.30
CA PRO A 37 -16.24 -32.64 -19.29
C PRO A 37 -14.74 -32.86 -19.07
N MET A 38 -13.95 -31.81 -19.28
CA MET A 38 -12.55 -31.76 -18.91
C MET A 38 -12.46 -31.65 -17.39
N GLN A 39 -12.49 -32.79 -16.70
CA GLN A 39 -12.11 -32.88 -15.29
C GLN A 39 -10.59 -32.74 -15.19
N GLY A 40 -10.13 -31.51 -15.35
CA GLY A 40 -8.82 -31.11 -14.87
C GLY A 40 -8.96 -30.79 -13.39
N GLU A 41 -8.53 -31.69 -12.53
CA GLU A 41 -8.27 -31.38 -11.13
C GLU A 41 -7.35 -30.15 -11.07
N MET A 42 -7.88 -28.98 -10.73
CA MET A 42 -7.07 -27.91 -10.16
C MET A 42 -6.62 -28.37 -8.78
N GLN A 43 -5.53 -29.13 -8.77
CA GLN A 43 -4.73 -29.32 -7.57
C GLN A 43 -4.16 -27.94 -7.20
N HIS A 44 -4.90 -27.19 -6.38
CA HIS A 44 -4.35 -26.06 -5.66
C HIS A 44 -3.20 -26.60 -4.80
N ALA A 45 -1.97 -26.49 -5.31
CA ALA A 45 -0.78 -26.73 -4.53
C ALA A 45 -0.83 -25.79 -3.32
N LYS A 46 -1.15 -26.38 -2.16
CA LYS A 46 -1.18 -25.72 -0.85
C LYS A 46 0.25 -25.53 -0.34
N GLY A 47 1.11 -24.97 -1.20
CA GLY A 47 2.48 -24.61 -0.87
C GLY A 47 2.49 -23.17 -0.36
N THR A 48 2.63 -22.98 0.94
CA THR A 48 2.95 -21.67 1.50
C THR A 48 4.28 -21.22 0.88
N MET A 49 4.28 -20.10 0.15
CA MET A 49 5.51 -19.54 -0.42
C MET A 49 6.45 -19.16 0.72
N LYS A 50 7.73 -19.55 0.66
CA LYS A 50 8.72 -19.10 1.64
C LYS A 50 9.11 -17.65 1.37
N ALA A 51 9.17 -16.83 2.42
CA ALA A 51 9.44 -15.41 2.28
C ALA A 51 10.80 -15.15 1.62
N GLU A 52 11.85 -15.88 2.01
CA GLU A 52 13.21 -15.71 1.46
C GLU A 52 13.26 -15.97 -0.04
N GLN A 53 12.51 -16.95 -0.52
CA GLN A 53 12.44 -17.29 -1.95
C GLN A 53 11.74 -16.20 -2.74
N VAL A 54 10.69 -15.61 -2.17
CA VAL A 54 9.93 -14.54 -2.80
C VAL A 54 10.75 -13.25 -2.88
N ILE A 55 11.35 -12.84 -1.76
CA ILE A 55 12.08 -11.56 -1.70
C ILE A 55 13.43 -11.59 -2.42
N ALA A 56 13.94 -12.77 -2.79
CA ALA A 56 15.21 -12.91 -3.51
C ALA A 56 15.24 -12.09 -4.81
N THR A 57 14.08 -11.94 -5.47
CA THR A 57 13.90 -11.23 -6.74
C THR A 57 13.34 -9.81 -6.59
N TRP A 58 13.12 -9.35 -5.36
CA TRP A 58 12.54 -8.03 -5.09
C TRP A 58 13.52 -6.90 -5.38
N LYS A 59 12.96 -5.70 -5.55
CA LYS A 59 13.73 -4.45 -5.64
C LYS A 59 14.58 -4.23 -4.37
N PRO A 60 15.69 -3.48 -4.45
CA PRO A 60 16.62 -3.34 -3.34
C PRO A 60 15.99 -2.87 -2.02
N ALA A 61 15.23 -1.77 -2.02
CA ALA A 61 14.66 -1.22 -0.78
C ALA A 61 13.66 -2.18 -0.09
N PRO A 62 12.62 -2.71 -0.78
CA PRO A 62 11.71 -3.68 -0.15
C PRO A 62 12.40 -4.97 0.25
N LYS A 63 13.41 -5.43 -0.48
CA LYS A 63 14.19 -6.61 -0.06
C LYS A 63 14.90 -6.37 1.27
N MET A 64 15.61 -5.24 1.40
CA MET A 64 16.31 -4.90 2.65
C MET A 64 15.34 -4.75 3.82
N ALA A 65 14.20 -4.10 3.61
CA ALA A 65 13.17 -3.95 4.65
C ALA A 65 12.60 -5.32 5.06
N ALA A 66 12.27 -6.17 4.09
CA ALA A 66 11.78 -7.52 4.35
C ALA A 66 12.78 -8.38 5.13
N GLU A 67 14.06 -8.41 4.70
CA GLU A 67 15.12 -9.14 5.40
C GLU A 67 15.30 -8.66 6.85
N ALA A 68 15.22 -7.33 7.07
CA ALA A 68 15.31 -6.76 8.41
C ALA A 68 14.12 -7.18 9.29
N MET A 69 12.90 -7.17 8.75
CA MET A 69 11.70 -7.57 9.48
C MET A 69 11.65 -9.07 9.75
N ILE A 70 12.05 -9.91 8.78
CA ILE A 70 12.21 -11.36 8.99
C ILE A 70 13.21 -11.62 10.12
N LYS A 71 14.36 -10.95 10.09
CA LYS A 71 15.38 -11.09 11.13
C LYS A 71 14.86 -10.68 12.51
N LYS A 72 14.02 -9.65 12.61
CA LYS A 72 13.54 -9.12 13.89
C LYS A 72 12.30 -9.85 14.43
N TYR A 73 11.35 -10.17 13.56
CA TYR A 73 10.02 -10.67 13.93
C TYR A 73 9.74 -12.11 13.48
N GLY A 74 10.65 -12.74 12.74
CA GLY A 74 10.47 -14.10 12.20
C GLY A 74 9.67 -14.12 10.91
N GLU A 75 9.13 -15.30 10.57
CA GLU A 75 8.35 -15.50 9.34
C GLU A 75 7.10 -14.60 9.28
N PRO A 76 6.79 -13.99 8.12
CA PRO A 76 5.56 -13.24 7.94
C PRO A 76 4.32 -14.15 7.97
N ALA A 77 3.18 -13.58 8.39
CA ALA A 77 1.89 -14.26 8.39
C ALA A 77 1.31 -14.43 6.97
N GLU A 78 1.62 -13.49 6.08
CA GLU A 78 1.19 -13.53 4.68
C GLU A 78 2.36 -13.35 3.73
N VAL A 79 2.40 -14.18 2.69
CA VAL A 79 3.41 -14.11 1.64
C VAL A 79 2.75 -14.20 0.27
N THR A 80 3.04 -13.21 -0.57
CA THR A 80 2.69 -13.18 -1.98
C THR A 80 3.90 -12.68 -2.78
N HIS A 81 3.92 -12.90 -4.09
CA HIS A 81 5.00 -12.42 -4.95
C HIS A 81 5.29 -10.91 -4.85
N MET A 82 4.31 -10.10 -4.45
CA MET A 82 4.41 -8.63 -4.44
C MET A 82 4.34 -8.00 -3.06
N ARG A 83 4.03 -8.79 -2.03
CA ARG A 83 3.78 -8.29 -0.67
C ARG A 83 3.97 -9.37 0.38
N ILE A 84 4.52 -8.97 1.52
CA ILE A 84 4.54 -9.77 2.75
C ILE A 84 3.99 -8.95 3.93
N ILE A 85 3.35 -9.62 4.90
CA ILE A 85 2.73 -8.97 6.06
C ILE A 85 3.03 -9.74 7.35
N TRP A 86 3.38 -8.99 8.40
CA TRP A 86 3.28 -9.42 9.79
C TRP A 86 2.07 -8.74 10.44
N HIS A 87 1.31 -9.50 11.21
CA HIS A 87 0.22 -9.00 12.04
C HIS A 87 0.65 -8.97 13.50
N ASP A 88 0.21 -7.96 14.24
CA ASP A 88 0.41 -7.84 15.69
C ASP A 88 1.88 -8.08 16.14
N ASN A 89 2.84 -7.46 15.46
CA ASN A 89 4.27 -7.67 15.66
C ASN A 89 4.93 -6.52 16.42
N GLY A 90 5.48 -6.82 17.60
CA GLY A 90 6.04 -5.78 18.46
C GLY A 90 4.96 -4.75 18.85
N PRO A 91 5.21 -3.44 18.69
CA PRO A 91 4.21 -2.41 18.95
C PRO A 91 3.26 -2.16 17.76
N TRP A 92 3.50 -2.82 16.61
CA TRP A 92 2.77 -2.57 15.38
C TRP A 92 1.52 -3.43 15.29
N LYS A 93 0.42 -2.82 14.84
CA LYS A 93 -0.79 -3.54 14.43
C LYS A 93 -0.49 -4.42 13.22
N TYR A 94 0.32 -3.91 12.29
CA TYR A 94 0.90 -4.70 11.22
C TYR A 94 2.18 -4.04 10.70
N THR A 95 2.98 -4.86 10.03
CA THR A 95 4.08 -4.45 9.16
C THR A 95 3.84 -5.03 7.78
N GLU A 96 3.71 -4.19 6.76
CA GLU A 96 3.52 -4.57 5.36
C GLU A 96 4.74 -4.12 4.55
N VAL A 97 5.34 -5.02 3.79
CA VAL A 97 6.38 -4.68 2.82
C VAL A 97 5.87 -5.03 1.43
N VAL A 98 5.90 -4.06 0.51
CA VAL A 98 5.46 -4.22 -0.87
C VAL A 98 6.67 -4.11 -1.79
N ASN A 99 6.79 -4.96 -2.81
CA ASN A 99 7.87 -4.90 -3.79
C ASN A 99 7.68 -3.76 -4.80
N LYS A 100 7.68 -2.54 -4.28
CA LYS A 100 7.63 -1.26 -4.96
C LYS A 100 8.61 -0.32 -4.27
N GLU A 101 9.14 0.62 -5.03
CA GLU A 101 9.94 1.72 -4.51
C GLU A 101 9.22 3.02 -4.85
N ILE A 102 8.98 3.85 -3.85
CA ILE A 102 8.40 5.18 -4.01
C ILE A 102 9.47 6.19 -3.61
N GLU A 103 9.84 7.09 -4.51
CA GLU A 103 10.85 8.11 -4.23
C GLU A 103 10.34 9.06 -3.15
N HIS A 104 11.15 9.28 -2.13
CA HIS A 104 10.85 10.18 -1.02
C HIS A 104 12.09 11.00 -0.65
N ASN A 105 11.94 12.33 -0.60
CA ASN A 105 13.06 13.26 -0.48
C ASN A 105 13.25 13.84 0.93
N PHE A 106 12.40 13.47 1.90
CA PHE A 106 12.46 14.01 3.25
C PHE A 106 12.86 12.94 4.27
N PRO A 107 13.73 13.24 5.24
CA PRO A 107 14.57 14.43 5.35
C PRO A 107 15.75 14.40 4.38
N ILE A 108 16.01 13.22 3.79
CA ILE A 108 17.00 12.99 2.74
C ILE A 108 16.39 12.06 1.66
N PRO A 109 16.92 12.05 0.43
CA PRO A 109 16.48 11.14 -0.62
C PRO A 109 16.63 9.66 -0.23
N HIS A 110 15.53 8.92 -0.31
CA HIS A 110 15.44 7.47 -0.13
C HIS A 110 14.19 6.91 -0.83
N LYS A 111 13.94 5.61 -0.67
CA LYS A 111 12.86 4.89 -1.35
C LYS A 111 11.98 4.16 -0.36
N ASP A 112 10.73 4.58 -0.24
CA ASP A 112 9.73 3.99 0.64
C ASP A 112 9.27 2.62 0.12
N ALA A 113 9.12 1.66 1.04
CA ALA A 113 8.78 0.27 0.71
C ALA A 113 8.01 -0.50 1.81
N MET A 114 8.08 -0.03 3.06
CA MET A 114 7.51 -0.70 4.23
C MET A 114 6.56 0.22 4.99
N HIS A 115 5.32 -0.20 5.08
CA HIS A 115 4.26 0.45 5.85
C HIS A 115 4.11 -0.23 7.20
N GLN A 116 4.14 0.56 8.27
CA GLN A 116 3.85 0.08 9.62
C GLN A 116 2.81 0.98 10.26
N ALA A 117 1.84 0.38 10.96
CA ALA A 117 0.74 1.11 11.56
C ALA A 117 0.48 0.65 13.00
N VAL A 118 -0.09 1.55 13.80
CA VAL A 118 -0.49 1.33 15.20
C VAL A 118 -1.92 1.77 15.39
N ASN A 119 -2.58 1.28 16.45
CA ASN A 119 -3.83 1.88 16.88
C ASN A 119 -3.60 3.33 17.32
N TYR A 120 -4.42 4.25 16.85
CA TYR A 120 -4.31 5.67 17.19
C TYR A 120 -5.64 6.40 17.01
N ASN A 121 -6.00 7.22 17.99
CA ASN A 121 -7.18 8.08 17.89
C ASN A 121 -6.83 9.30 17.04
N VAL A 122 -7.20 9.25 15.76
CA VAL A 122 -7.00 10.34 14.83
C VAL A 122 -8.09 11.38 15.02
N ASP A 123 -7.77 12.46 15.73
CA ASP A 123 -8.64 13.64 15.85
C ASP A 123 -8.69 14.38 14.49
N PRO A 124 -9.87 14.50 13.84
CA PRO A 124 -9.99 15.22 12.57
C PRO A 124 -9.47 16.66 12.62
N SER A 125 -9.56 17.33 13.77
CA SER A 125 -9.12 18.72 13.95
C SER A 125 -7.60 18.88 13.88
N LYS A 126 -6.85 17.77 13.86
CA LYS A 126 -5.38 17.72 13.78
C LYS A 126 -4.84 17.13 12.48
N ALA A 127 -5.73 16.77 11.55
CA ALA A 127 -5.33 16.12 10.30
C ALA A 127 -4.41 17.04 9.46
N ASP A 128 -4.71 18.33 9.38
CA ASP A 128 -3.95 19.28 8.57
C ASP A 128 -2.51 19.43 9.06
N GLU A 129 -2.28 19.56 10.37
CA GLU A 129 -0.93 19.66 10.94
C GLU A 129 -0.12 18.37 10.71
N ILE A 130 -0.75 17.20 10.82
CA ILE A 130 -0.08 15.92 10.58
C ILE A 130 0.32 15.78 9.10
N LEU A 131 -0.58 16.15 8.18
CA LEU A 131 -0.31 16.09 6.73
C LEU A 131 0.74 17.11 6.28
N GLN A 132 0.86 18.25 6.95
CA GLN A 132 1.92 19.23 6.71
C GLN A 132 3.28 18.76 7.26
N PHE A 133 3.28 17.97 8.33
CA PHE A 133 4.49 17.47 8.96
C PHE A 133 5.25 16.49 8.07
N ASP A 134 4.61 15.41 7.61
CA ASP A 134 5.29 14.35 6.87
C ASP A 134 4.35 13.66 5.86
N GLY A 135 4.80 13.61 4.60
CA GLY A 135 4.03 13.03 3.49
C GLY A 135 3.97 11.50 3.51
N SER A 136 4.77 10.84 4.34
CA SER A 136 4.75 9.38 4.51
C SER A 136 3.77 8.90 5.58
N ILE A 137 3.14 9.82 6.33
CA ILE A 137 2.12 9.46 7.32
C ILE A 137 0.80 9.06 6.62
N ILE A 138 0.24 7.95 7.08
CA ILE A 138 -1.09 7.49 6.69
C ILE A 138 -2.03 7.59 7.88
N LEU A 139 -3.11 8.34 7.69
CA LEU A 139 -4.22 8.42 8.64
C LEU A 139 -5.38 7.56 8.15
N ASN A 140 -5.86 6.64 8.99
CA ASN A 140 -7.13 5.97 8.77
C ASN A 140 -7.99 6.08 10.03
N ARG A 141 -8.87 7.07 10.00
CA ARG A 141 -9.71 7.47 11.11
C ARG A 141 -10.78 6.42 11.46
N THR A 142 -11.38 5.82 10.44
CA THR A 142 -12.40 4.78 10.61
C THR A 142 -11.84 3.52 11.26
N ALA A 143 -10.65 3.09 10.84
CA ALA A 143 -9.96 1.95 11.44
C ALA A 143 -9.20 2.29 12.73
N GLY A 144 -9.15 3.58 13.11
CA GLY A 144 -8.43 4.05 14.29
C GLY A 144 -6.94 3.77 14.23
N MET A 145 -6.28 4.15 13.14
CA MET A 145 -4.85 3.91 12.97
C MET A 145 -4.10 5.10 12.36
N ILE A 146 -2.85 5.22 12.79
CA ILE A 146 -1.81 6.01 12.13
C ILE A 146 -0.70 5.05 11.71
N GLY A 147 -0.10 5.31 10.56
CA GLY A 147 1.06 4.59 10.08
C GLY A 147 2.04 5.49 9.36
N ALA A 148 3.19 4.92 9.03
CA ALA A 148 4.22 5.56 8.23
C ALA A 148 4.76 4.57 7.19
N ILE A 149 5.13 5.07 6.01
CA ILE A 149 5.86 4.30 5.00
C ILE A 149 7.31 4.79 4.94
N CYS A 150 8.27 3.87 5.05
CA CYS A 150 9.70 4.17 4.89
C CYS A 150 10.47 2.91 4.44
N ASP A 151 11.79 2.97 4.37
CA ASP A 151 12.69 1.82 4.13
C ASP A 151 13.18 1.16 5.42
N LYS A 152 13.02 1.83 6.58
CA LYS A 152 13.55 1.40 7.88
C LYS A 152 12.54 1.59 9.00
N GLU A 153 12.42 0.60 9.88
CA GLU A 153 11.53 0.66 11.04
C GLU A 153 11.86 1.80 12.02
N PRO A 154 13.14 2.09 12.36
CA PRO A 154 13.47 3.27 13.15
C PRO A 154 12.92 4.59 12.61
N ALA A 155 12.81 4.73 11.28
CA ALA A 155 12.24 5.92 10.65
C ALA A 155 10.70 5.93 10.78
N ASN A 156 10.05 4.78 10.67
CA ASN A 156 8.61 4.67 10.94
C ASN A 156 8.28 4.99 12.42
N PHE A 157 9.10 4.54 13.38
CA PHE A 157 8.96 4.96 14.78
C PHE A 157 9.06 6.47 14.92
N LEU A 158 10.09 7.07 14.32
CA LEU A 158 10.33 8.52 14.36
C LEU A 158 9.14 9.30 13.80
N ALA A 159 8.64 8.92 12.62
CA ALA A 159 7.50 9.55 11.97
C ALA A 159 6.24 9.51 12.85
N VAL A 160 5.86 8.32 13.33
CA VAL A 160 4.66 8.14 14.16
C VAL A 160 4.78 8.86 15.49
N ASN A 161 5.96 8.84 16.13
CA ASN A 161 6.19 9.54 17.39
C ASN A 161 6.09 11.07 17.25
N LEU A 162 6.65 11.63 16.18
CA LEU A 162 6.60 13.06 15.93
C LEU A 162 5.20 13.50 15.51
N ALA A 163 4.47 12.68 14.74
CA ALA A 163 3.05 12.92 14.46
C ALA A 163 2.23 12.96 15.76
N HIS A 164 2.54 12.10 16.74
CA HIS A 164 1.92 12.15 18.06
C HIS A 164 2.24 13.44 18.82
N GLU A 165 3.49 13.91 18.82
CA GLU A 165 3.85 15.18 19.47
C GLU A 165 3.21 16.41 18.80
N VAL A 166 3.05 16.39 17.48
CA VAL A 166 2.29 17.42 16.74
C VAL A 166 0.82 17.39 17.14
N THR A 167 0.19 16.21 17.13
CA THR A 167 -1.23 16.04 17.50
C THR A 167 -1.51 16.53 18.92
N THR A 168 -0.59 16.27 19.86
CA THR A 168 -0.73 16.65 21.28
C THR A 168 -0.26 18.07 21.58
N GLY A 169 0.18 18.83 20.58
CA GLY A 169 0.67 20.21 20.75
C GLY A 169 2.00 20.32 21.50
N LYS A 170 2.70 19.20 21.72
CA LYS A 170 4.05 19.20 22.32
C LYS A 170 5.10 19.75 21.35
N LYS A 171 4.83 19.65 20.04
CA LYS A 171 5.65 20.25 18.98
C LYS A 171 4.77 20.92 17.94
N SER A 172 5.27 22.02 17.39
CA SER A 172 4.80 22.53 16.10
C SER A 172 5.28 21.65 14.95
N VAL A 173 4.67 21.82 13.77
CA VAL A 173 5.06 21.15 12.53
C VAL A 173 6.54 21.35 12.21
N ASP A 174 7.03 22.59 12.30
CA ASP A 174 8.43 22.91 11.99
C ASP A 174 9.42 22.29 12.99
N GLU A 175 9.08 22.29 14.28
CA GLU A 175 9.90 21.63 15.30
C GLU A 175 9.96 20.12 15.09
N ALA A 176 8.85 19.50 14.68
CA ALA A 176 8.80 18.09 14.36
C ALA A 176 9.65 17.77 13.13
N ARG A 177 9.55 18.55 12.04
CA ARG A 177 10.37 18.37 10.83
C ARG A 177 11.87 18.52 11.12
N LYS A 178 12.24 19.52 11.93
CA LYS A 178 13.62 19.73 12.38
C LYS A 178 14.12 18.55 13.23
N GLN A 179 13.31 18.09 14.19
CA GLN A 179 13.65 16.95 15.03
C GLN A 179 13.83 15.69 14.19
N TYR A 180 12.98 15.46 13.18
CA TYR A 180 13.10 14.32 12.28
C TYR A 180 14.47 14.31 11.60
N ALA A 181 14.86 15.43 10.97
CA ALA A 181 16.13 15.54 10.28
C ALA A 181 17.33 15.29 11.21
N MET A 182 17.29 15.85 12.43
CA MET A 182 18.32 15.63 13.45
C MET A 182 18.42 14.15 13.87
N SER A 183 17.29 13.49 14.13
CA SER A 183 17.25 12.08 14.54
C SER A 183 17.79 11.15 13.45
N ILE A 184 17.45 11.39 12.18
CA ILE A 184 18.02 10.63 11.05
C ILE A 184 19.52 10.90 10.89
N GLU A 185 19.96 12.15 11.03
CA GLU A 185 21.38 12.49 10.98
C GLU A 185 22.18 11.75 12.06
N THR A 186 21.71 11.75 13.31
CA THR A 186 22.30 10.99 14.42
C THR A 186 22.34 9.49 14.11
N LEU A 187 21.23 8.92 13.65
CA LEU A 187 21.15 7.51 13.30
C LEU A 187 22.16 7.14 12.19
N MET A 188 22.32 8.00 11.19
CA MET A 188 23.20 7.74 10.04
C MET A 188 24.68 7.92 10.38
N LYS A 189 25.05 9.03 11.03
CA LYS A 189 26.44 9.40 11.33
C LYS A 189 26.99 8.65 12.53
N GLU A 190 26.22 8.56 13.60
CA GLU A 190 26.67 7.99 14.87
C GLU A 190 26.27 6.53 15.05
N LYS A 191 25.42 5.99 14.16
CA LYS A 191 24.84 4.64 14.28
C LYS A 191 24.12 4.43 15.63
N LYS A 192 23.59 5.51 16.19
CA LYS A 192 22.94 5.53 17.49
C LYS A 192 21.46 5.82 17.33
N MET A 193 20.63 5.00 17.96
CA MET A 193 19.21 5.29 18.11
C MET A 193 18.98 6.25 19.27
N ASP A 194 18.01 7.15 19.10
CA ASP A 194 17.50 8.06 20.12
C ASP A 194 16.13 7.59 20.64
N LYS A 195 15.50 8.42 21.48
CA LYS A 195 14.18 8.11 22.06
C LYS A 195 13.06 7.99 21.01
N TYR A 196 13.20 8.59 19.82
CA TYR A 196 12.15 8.57 18.80
C TYR A 196 12.33 7.43 17.78
N THR A 197 13.56 6.90 17.65
CA THR A 197 13.92 5.87 16.65
C THR A 197 14.04 4.46 17.24
N SER A 198 14.04 4.32 18.57
CA SER A 198 14.18 3.02 19.25
C SER A 198 12.86 2.31 19.54
N GLY A 199 11.73 3.01 19.46
CA GLY A 199 10.40 2.49 19.75
C GLY A 199 9.36 3.61 19.81
N LEU A 200 8.12 3.29 20.17
CA LEU A 200 7.09 4.31 20.40
C LEU A 200 7.32 5.05 21.72
N ILE A 201 7.05 6.35 21.75
CA ILE A 201 7.13 7.19 22.95
C ILE A 201 5.78 7.34 23.68
N PHE A 202 4.76 6.65 23.18
CA PHE A 202 3.41 6.63 23.72
C PHE A 202 2.89 5.20 23.63
N ASP A 203 1.90 4.87 24.46
CA ASP A 203 1.24 3.58 24.43
C ASP A 203 0.04 3.62 23.47
N PRO A 204 0.04 2.83 22.37
CA PRO A 204 -1.12 2.73 21.51
C PRO A 204 -2.33 2.21 22.29
N PRO A 205 -3.51 2.83 22.16
CA PRO A 205 -4.70 2.32 22.83
C PRO A 205 -5.09 0.93 22.28
N ALA A 206 -5.63 0.08 23.15
CA ALA A 206 -6.11 -1.25 22.74
C ALA A 206 -7.26 -1.18 21.71
N LYS A 207 -8.08 -0.12 21.80
CA LYS A 207 -9.13 0.21 20.84
C LYS A 207 -8.99 1.68 20.45
N ALA A 208 -9.03 1.95 19.16
CA ALA A 208 -9.04 3.28 18.60
C ALA A 208 -10.09 3.36 17.49
N GLY A 209 -10.47 4.57 17.16
CA GLY A 209 -11.41 4.83 16.07
C GLY A 209 -12.16 6.12 16.28
N PHE A 210 -12.34 6.86 15.20
CA PHE A 210 -13.26 7.99 15.13
C PHE A 210 -14.10 7.78 13.87
N ALA A 211 -14.79 6.63 13.80
CA ALA A 211 -15.58 6.26 12.64
C ALA A 211 -16.68 7.29 12.36
N ASP A 212 -16.98 7.49 11.08
CA ASP A 212 -18.12 8.33 10.70
C ASP A 212 -19.43 7.68 11.12
N GLU A 213 -20.36 8.52 11.56
CA GLU A 213 -21.74 8.13 11.79
C GLU A 213 -22.57 8.32 10.51
N PRO A 214 -23.67 7.55 10.35
CA PRO A 214 -24.58 7.76 9.22
C PRO A 214 -25.04 9.22 9.11
N PHE A 215 -25.00 9.77 7.90
CA PHE A 215 -25.51 11.11 7.64
C PHE A 215 -27.02 11.09 7.40
N GLY A 216 -27.77 11.93 8.13
CA GLY A 216 -29.23 12.04 8.01
C GLY A 216 -30.01 11.04 8.87
N PRO A 217 -31.36 11.07 8.82
CA PRO A 217 -32.17 10.19 9.63
C PRO A 217 -31.99 8.73 9.18
N MET A 218 -31.54 7.86 10.10
CA MET A 218 -31.60 6.42 9.88
C MET A 218 -33.05 5.99 9.73
N SER A 219 -33.45 5.57 8.53
CA SER A 219 -34.76 4.96 8.32
C SER A 219 -34.84 3.67 9.12
N THR A 220 -35.44 3.76 10.31
CA THR A 220 -35.77 2.60 11.13
C THR A 220 -37.03 1.92 10.57
N THR A 221 -36.98 1.46 9.32
CA THR A 221 -37.97 0.50 8.79
C THR A 221 -37.36 -0.89 8.80
N GLY A 222 -37.31 -1.47 9.99
CA GLY A 222 -36.78 -2.80 10.24
C GLY A 222 -37.36 -3.46 11.48
N LYS A 223 -38.64 -3.23 11.78
CA LYS A 223 -39.46 -4.17 12.55
C LYS A 223 -40.54 -4.70 11.61
N LYS A 224 -40.34 -5.92 11.12
CA LYS A 224 -41.43 -6.83 10.79
C LYS A 224 -41.40 -7.95 11.81
#